data_AF-A0A2N2TU17-F1
#
_entry.id   AF-A0A2N2TU17-F1
#
_cell.length_a   1.000
_cell.length_b   1.000
_cell.length_c   1.000
_cell.angle_alpha   90.00
_cell.angle_beta   90.00
_cell.angle_gamma   90.00
#
_symmetry.space_group_name_H-M   'P 1'
#
loop_
_entity.id
_entity.type
_entity.pdbx_description
1 polymer ?
#
loop_
_entity_poly.entity_id
_entity_poly.type
_entity_poly.pdbx_seq_one_letter_code
_entity_poly.pdbx_strand_id
1 'polypeptide(L)'
;MSAWYLYLIECQDGSIYTGITVDVAARYAAHACGKGARYTRSHPPKRLLASAEYPDRSAALKAEHEVKCLTPEAKRAFAISLASAERAPGTVLEISARVAIPLTEIELHAIRAQGAGGQNVNKVSSAIHLRFDIGASSLPDDYKERLLKLSDQRISREGVVVIKAQQFRSQEKNREAALQRLQELIAGVAASPRPRKPTRPTRSSQKKRLDSKSKRGEIKALRGRVID
;
A
#
# COMPACT_ATOMS: atom_id res chain seq x y z
N MET A 1 -2.97 -11.75 31.99
CA MET A 1 -3.38 -10.34 32.18
C MET A 1 -4.34 -10.03 31.06
N SER A 2 -5.59 -9.72 31.37
CA SER A 2 -6.58 -9.37 30.33
C SER A 2 -6.42 -7.89 29.99
N ALA A 3 -6.17 -7.60 28.72
CA ALA A 3 -6.10 -6.23 28.23
C ALA A 3 -7.44 -5.52 28.39
N TRP A 4 -7.40 -4.22 28.63
CA TRP A 4 -8.58 -3.36 28.71
C TRP A 4 -8.60 -2.42 27.52
N TYR A 5 -9.76 -2.23 26.92
CA TYR A 5 -9.93 -1.40 25.75
C TYR A 5 -10.70 -0.13 26.08
N LEU A 6 -10.20 1.01 25.63
CA LEU A 6 -10.96 2.25 25.50
C LEU A 6 -11.64 2.26 24.14
N TYR A 7 -12.91 2.61 24.08
CA TYR A 7 -13.65 2.72 22.82
C TYR A 7 -14.44 4.02 22.73
N LEU A 8 -14.54 4.54 21.51
CA LEU A 8 -15.27 5.76 21.19
C LEU A 8 -16.38 5.43 20.18
N ILE A 9 -17.61 5.87 20.45
CA ILE A 9 -18.78 5.66 19.60
C ILE A 9 -19.33 7.01 19.16
N GLU A 10 -19.60 7.15 17.87
CA GLU A 10 -20.40 8.26 17.33
C GLU A 10 -21.87 7.88 17.42
N CYS A 11 -22.66 8.70 18.11
CA CYS A 11 -24.11 8.57 18.21
C CYS A 11 -24.80 9.30 17.04
N GLN A 12 -26.08 9.00 16.78
CA GLN A 12 -26.83 9.60 15.68
C GLN A 12 -26.98 11.13 15.75
N ASP A 13 -26.97 11.69 16.95
CA ASP A 13 -27.01 13.14 17.24
C ASP A 13 -25.64 13.83 17.04
N GLY A 14 -24.60 13.09 16.65
CA GLY A 14 -23.24 13.59 16.49
C GLY A 14 -22.46 13.73 17.80
N SER A 15 -23.05 13.32 18.93
CA SER A 15 -22.34 13.21 20.21
C SER A 15 -21.38 12.01 20.20
N ILE A 16 -20.36 12.07 21.06
CA ILE A 16 -19.35 11.02 21.17
C ILE A 16 -19.43 10.38 22.55
N TYR A 17 -19.81 9.12 22.58
CA TYR A 17 -19.79 8.31 23.79
C TYR A 17 -18.42 7.67 23.96
N THR A 18 -17.89 7.72 25.18
CA THR A 18 -16.58 7.18 25.56
C THR A 18 -16.78 6.18 26.69
N GLY A 19 -16.12 5.05 26.59
CA GLY A 19 -16.20 4.00 27.62
C GLY A 19 -15.03 3.04 27.54
N ILE A 20 -14.86 2.24 28.58
CA ILE A 20 -13.87 1.16 28.63
C ILE A 20 -14.55 -0.21 28.76
N THR A 21 -13.94 -1.25 28.21
CA THR A 21 -14.45 -2.64 28.27
C THR A 21 -13.31 -3.63 28.05
N VAL A 22 -13.53 -4.90 28.38
CA VAL A 22 -12.60 -5.99 28.04
C VAL A 22 -12.85 -6.55 26.63
N ASP A 23 -14.05 -6.34 26.08
CA ASP A 23 -14.45 -6.76 24.75
C ASP A 23 -15.25 -5.63 24.09
N VAL A 24 -14.64 -4.98 23.09
CA VAL A 24 -15.23 -3.85 22.35
C VAL A 24 -16.36 -4.31 21.45
N ALA A 25 -16.22 -5.46 20.79
CA ALA A 25 -17.18 -5.96 19.82
C ALA A 25 -18.50 -6.35 20.50
N ALA A 26 -18.43 -7.14 21.58
CA ALA A 26 -19.60 -7.53 22.35
C ALA A 26 -20.28 -6.30 22.98
N ARG A 27 -19.49 -5.34 23.47
CA ARG A 27 -20.03 -4.12 24.08
C ARG A 27 -20.74 -3.24 23.05
N TYR A 28 -20.13 -3.03 21.88
CA TYR A 28 -20.74 -2.26 20.80
C TYR A 28 -22.04 -2.90 20.31
N ALA A 29 -22.07 -4.23 20.15
CA ALA A 29 -23.30 -4.95 19.80
C ALA A 29 -24.41 -4.75 20.85
N ALA A 30 -24.07 -4.72 22.14
CA ALA A 30 -25.03 -4.41 23.21
C ALA A 30 -25.60 -2.99 23.10
N HIS A 31 -24.78 -1.99 22.73
CA HIS A 31 -25.23 -0.64 22.45
C HIS A 31 -26.16 -0.58 21.22
N ALA A 32 -25.80 -1.28 20.14
CA ALA A 32 -26.58 -1.32 18.91
C ALA A 32 -27.98 -1.94 19.09
N CYS A 33 -28.11 -2.97 19.95
CA CYS A 33 -29.40 -3.58 20.27
C CYS A 33 -30.18 -2.88 21.41
N GLY A 34 -29.74 -1.70 21.86
CA GLY A 34 -30.42 -0.92 22.90
C GLY A 34 -30.26 -1.47 24.33
N LYS A 35 -29.43 -2.50 24.53
CA LYS A 35 -29.15 -3.08 25.86
C LYS A 35 -27.93 -2.44 26.54
N GLY A 36 -27.22 -1.54 25.87
CA GLY A 36 -26.04 -0.85 26.36
C GLY A 36 -26.31 0.21 27.44
N ALA A 37 -25.36 1.13 27.61
CA ALA A 37 -25.43 2.19 28.62
C ALA A 37 -26.67 3.07 28.46
N ARG A 38 -27.19 3.62 29.57
CA ARG A 38 -28.38 4.48 29.58
C ARG A 38 -28.31 5.59 28.54
N TYR A 39 -27.15 6.23 28.40
CA TYR A 39 -26.93 7.31 27.43
C TYR A 39 -27.18 6.86 25.99
N THR A 40 -26.61 5.72 25.59
CA THR A 40 -26.75 5.16 24.23
C THR A 40 -28.14 4.56 23.93
N ARG A 41 -28.99 4.38 24.95
CA ARG A 41 -30.40 3.98 24.74
C ARG A 41 -31.22 5.17 24.24
N SER A 42 -30.94 6.36 24.76
CA SER A 42 -31.57 7.62 24.32
C SER A 42 -30.89 8.19 23.07
N HIS A 43 -29.60 7.89 22.86
CA HIS A 43 -28.81 8.34 21.71
C HIS A 43 -28.21 7.12 21.01
N PRO A 44 -28.96 6.49 20.08
CA PRO A 44 -28.53 5.25 19.44
C PRO A 44 -27.17 5.42 18.74
N PRO A 45 -26.30 4.40 18.79
CA PRO A 45 -24.99 4.46 18.16
C PRO A 45 -25.14 4.45 16.63
N LYS A 46 -24.39 5.32 15.95
CA LYS A 46 -24.26 5.34 14.49
C LYS A 46 -23.12 4.44 14.02
N ARG A 47 -21.94 4.57 14.64
CA ARG A 47 -20.75 3.76 14.34
C ARG A 47 -19.72 3.79 15.46
N LEU A 48 -18.86 2.77 15.50
CA LEU A 48 -17.63 2.78 16.30
C LEU A 48 -16.59 3.68 15.62
N LEU A 49 -15.99 4.62 16.36
CA LEU A 49 -15.00 5.57 15.84
C LEU A 49 -13.56 5.04 15.93
N ALA A 50 -13.19 4.50 17.09
CA ALA A 50 -11.86 3.96 17.35
C ALA A 50 -11.88 3.07 18.61
N SER A 51 -10.93 2.15 18.70
CA SER A 51 -10.55 1.48 19.95
C SER A 51 -9.05 1.65 20.23
N ALA A 52 -8.66 1.46 21.48
CA ALA A 52 -7.26 1.48 21.90
C ALA A 52 -7.05 0.47 23.04
N GLU A 53 -5.99 -0.33 22.94
CA GLU A 53 -5.63 -1.33 23.94
C GLU A 53 -4.76 -0.72 25.05
N TYR A 54 -5.07 -1.06 26.29
CA TYR A 54 -4.32 -0.68 27.48
C TYR A 54 -3.96 -1.91 28.32
N PRO A 55 -2.78 -1.90 28.97
CA PRO A 55 -2.27 -3.06 29.71
C PRO A 55 -3.11 -3.40 30.95
N ASP A 56 -3.75 -2.42 31.57
CA ASP A 56 -4.54 -2.59 32.79
C ASP A 56 -5.75 -1.65 32.85
N ARG A 57 -6.71 -2.00 33.71
CA ARG A 57 -7.95 -1.22 33.92
C ARG A 57 -7.66 0.22 34.34
N SER A 58 -6.63 0.44 35.15
CA SER A 58 -6.34 1.77 35.70
C SER A 58 -5.79 2.68 34.62
N ALA A 59 -4.93 2.16 33.73
CA ALA A 59 -4.50 2.89 32.53
C ALA A 59 -5.68 3.24 31.61
N ALA A 60 -6.59 2.28 31.36
CA ALA A 60 -7.78 2.53 30.55
C ALA A 60 -8.71 3.60 31.18
N LEU A 61 -8.90 3.59 32.49
CA LEU A 61 -9.69 4.60 33.20
C LEU A 61 -9.08 6.01 33.14
N LYS A 62 -7.75 6.12 33.27
CA LYS A 62 -7.04 7.40 33.12
C LYS A 62 -7.23 7.97 31.72
N ALA A 63 -7.07 7.13 30.70
CA ALA A 63 -7.29 7.52 29.31
C ALA A 63 -8.76 7.91 29.05
N GLU A 64 -9.73 7.17 29.61
CA GLU A 64 -11.15 7.53 29.51
C GLU A 64 -11.41 8.92 30.10
N HIS A 65 -10.83 9.22 31.27
CA HIS A 65 -10.96 10.52 31.91
C HIS A 65 -10.35 11.65 31.07
N GLU A 66 -9.12 11.47 30.57
CA GLU A 66 -8.48 12.43 29.67
C GLU A 66 -9.35 12.71 28.44
N VAL A 67 -9.84 11.66 27.78
CA VAL A 67 -10.70 11.81 26.62
C VAL A 67 -12.02 12.48 26.98
N LYS A 68 -12.62 12.21 28.15
CA LYS A 68 -13.85 12.90 28.61
C LYS A 68 -13.65 14.40 28.76
N CYS A 69 -12.49 14.84 29.23
CA CYS A 69 -12.13 16.25 29.39
C CYS A 69 -11.93 17.01 28.06
N LEU A 70 -11.76 16.29 26.94
CA LEU A 70 -11.57 16.92 25.63
C LEU A 70 -12.85 17.51 25.05
N THR A 71 -12.68 18.56 24.23
CA THR A 71 -13.76 19.12 23.40
C THR A 71 -14.25 18.08 22.38
N PRO A 72 -15.49 18.19 21.87
CA PRO A 72 -16.00 17.27 20.85
C PRO A 72 -15.11 17.18 19.61
N GLU A 73 -14.50 18.29 19.17
CA GLU A 73 -13.56 18.31 18.05
C GLU A 73 -12.26 17.56 18.36
N ALA A 74 -11.68 17.79 19.54
CA ALA A 74 -10.49 17.09 19.98
C ALA A 74 -10.73 15.58 20.16
N LYS A 75 -11.95 15.17 20.58
CA LYS A 75 -12.36 13.75 20.62
C LYS A 75 -12.37 13.12 19.24
N ARG A 76 -12.85 13.85 18.21
CA ARG A 76 -12.83 13.38 16.81
C ARG A 76 -11.40 13.27 16.29
N ALA A 77 -10.56 14.28 16.55
CA ALA A 77 -9.16 14.25 16.16
C ALA A 77 -8.40 13.09 16.82
N PHE A 78 -8.64 12.87 18.13
CA PHE A 78 -8.08 11.75 18.87
C PHE A 78 -8.55 10.40 18.32
N ALA A 79 -9.83 10.26 17.97
CA ALA A 79 -10.35 9.06 17.32
C ALA A 79 -9.70 8.80 15.96
N ILE A 80 -9.51 9.83 15.13
CA ILE A 80 -8.81 9.70 13.84
C ILE A 80 -7.36 9.27 14.06
N SER A 81 -6.69 9.84 15.07
CA SER A 81 -5.33 9.46 15.46
C SER A 81 -5.25 8.00 15.92
N LEU A 82 -6.20 7.54 16.74
CA LEU A 82 -6.28 6.16 17.22
C LEU A 82 -6.63 5.16 16.11
N ALA A 83 -7.62 5.47 15.27
CA ALA A 83 -7.97 4.61 14.13
C ALA A 83 -6.82 4.52 13.11
N SER A 84 -5.99 5.57 13.01
CA SER A 84 -4.75 5.53 12.24
C SER A 84 -3.65 4.71 12.92
N ALA A 85 -3.63 4.66 14.25
CA ALA A 85 -2.70 3.85 15.04
C ALA A 85 -3.09 2.36 15.13
N GLU A 86 -4.38 2.02 15.02
CA GLU A 86 -4.89 0.63 14.91
C GLU A 86 -4.53 -0.05 13.58
N ARG A 87 -4.06 0.72 12.57
CA ARG A 87 -3.17 0.14 11.55
C ARG A 87 -1.84 -0.15 12.25
N ALA A 88 -1.74 -1.33 12.85
CA ALA A 88 -0.51 -1.77 13.50
C ALA A 88 0.71 -1.45 12.60
N PRO A 89 1.56 -0.48 13.02
CA PRO A 89 2.68 -0.04 12.21
C PRO A 89 3.64 -1.22 12.09
N GLY A 90 3.78 -1.75 10.88
CA GLY A 90 4.62 -2.92 10.60
C GLY A 90 3.88 -4.22 10.28
N THR A 91 2.57 -4.21 10.04
CA THR A 91 1.84 -5.39 9.53
C THR A 91 1.61 -5.37 8.02
N VAL A 92 1.74 -4.20 7.39
CA VAL A 92 1.55 -4.00 5.96
C VAL A 92 2.75 -3.29 5.35
N LEU A 93 3.11 -3.69 4.14
CA LEU A 93 4.05 -3.00 3.26
C LEU A 93 3.25 -2.03 2.38
N GLU A 94 3.42 -0.74 2.60
CA GLU A 94 2.76 0.29 1.79
C GLU A 94 3.53 0.52 0.49
N ILE A 95 2.86 0.42 -0.66
CA ILE A 95 3.49 0.62 -1.98
C ILE A 95 3.07 1.97 -2.55
N SER A 96 1.79 2.29 -2.45
CA SER A 96 1.24 3.58 -2.86
C SER A 96 0.02 3.92 -2.00
N ALA A 97 -0.52 5.14 -2.12
CA ALA A 97 -1.71 5.58 -1.38
C ALA A 97 -2.96 4.68 -1.55
N ARG A 98 -2.97 3.79 -2.55
CA ARG A 98 -4.08 2.88 -2.84
C ARG A 98 -3.73 1.40 -2.77
N VAL A 99 -2.45 1.05 -2.60
CA VAL A 99 -1.97 -0.34 -2.66
C VAL A 99 -1.06 -0.60 -1.48
N ALA A 100 -1.48 -1.54 -0.62
CA ALA A 100 -0.72 -2.06 0.50
C ALA A 100 -0.79 -3.59 0.48
N ILE A 101 0.30 -4.24 0.86
CA ILE A 101 0.42 -5.70 0.92
C ILE A 101 0.60 -6.12 2.38
N PRO A 102 -0.20 -7.04 2.93
CA PRO A 102 0.06 -7.62 4.23
C PRO A 102 1.42 -8.31 4.29
N LEU A 103 2.22 -8.05 5.34
CA LEU A 103 3.51 -8.74 5.51
C LEU A 103 3.35 -10.25 5.70
N THR A 104 2.15 -10.72 6.05
CA THR A 104 1.81 -12.16 6.14
C THR A 104 1.89 -12.88 4.80
N GLU A 105 1.76 -12.16 3.69
CA GLU A 105 1.89 -12.71 2.33
C GLU A 105 3.36 -12.78 1.87
N ILE A 106 4.28 -12.23 2.68
CA ILE A 106 5.71 -12.17 2.35
C ILE A 106 6.46 -13.17 3.22
N GLU A 107 7.04 -14.18 2.58
CA GLU A 107 7.85 -15.17 3.26
C GLU A 107 9.29 -14.63 3.45
N LEU A 108 9.72 -14.55 4.70
CA LEU A 108 11.05 -14.09 5.09
C LEU A 108 11.84 -15.22 5.73
N HIS A 109 12.86 -15.71 5.04
CA HIS A 109 13.75 -16.74 5.54
C HIS A 109 15.11 -16.14 5.91
N ALA A 110 15.52 -16.33 7.16
CA ALA A 110 16.86 -15.98 7.61
C ALA A 110 17.86 -17.04 7.14
N ILE A 111 18.85 -16.60 6.35
CA ILE A 111 19.91 -17.45 5.82
C ILE A 111 21.28 -16.97 6.33
N ARG A 112 22.27 -17.85 6.25
CA ARG A 112 23.66 -17.47 6.54
C ARG A 112 24.16 -16.52 5.45
N ALA A 113 24.86 -15.46 5.86
CA ALA A 113 25.48 -14.54 4.93
C ALA A 113 26.67 -15.23 4.22
N GLN A 114 26.87 -14.90 2.95
CA GLN A 114 27.94 -15.48 2.12
C GLN A 114 29.12 -14.50 2.03
N GLY A 115 30.34 -14.92 2.38
CA GLY A 115 31.56 -14.11 2.27
C GLY A 115 32.73 -14.59 3.13
N ALA A 116 33.91 -13.98 2.95
CA ALA A 116 35.13 -14.32 3.67
C ALA A 116 35.09 -13.82 5.14
N GLY A 117 34.68 -14.71 6.05
CA GLY A 117 35.46 -15.15 7.22
C GLY A 117 35.54 -14.27 8.48
N GLY A 118 34.60 -14.48 9.42
CA GLY A 118 34.71 -14.18 10.85
C GLY A 118 33.72 -15.01 11.67
N GLN A 119 33.87 -15.16 12.99
CA GLN A 119 33.00 -16.03 13.82
C GLN A 119 31.50 -15.71 13.67
N ASN A 120 31.16 -14.42 13.51
CA ASN A 120 29.78 -13.98 13.38
C ASN A 120 29.14 -14.35 12.02
N VAL A 121 29.90 -14.41 10.93
CA VAL A 121 29.37 -14.72 9.59
C VAL A 121 28.97 -16.19 9.48
N ASN A 122 29.72 -17.08 10.13
CA ASN A 122 29.46 -18.52 10.11
C ASN A 122 28.35 -18.94 11.09
N LYS A 123 28.13 -18.17 12.16
CA LYS A 123 27.21 -18.53 13.24
C LYS A 123 25.85 -17.84 13.17
N VAL A 124 25.78 -16.60 12.67
CA VAL A 124 24.57 -15.78 12.72
C VAL A 124 23.88 -15.75 11.35
N SER A 125 22.60 -16.12 11.31
CA SER A 125 21.74 -15.99 10.12
C SER A 125 21.30 -14.54 9.92
N SER A 126 22.25 -13.69 9.55
CA SER A 126 22.02 -12.25 9.38
C SER A 126 21.40 -11.90 8.02
N ALA A 127 21.58 -12.73 6.99
CA ALA A 127 21.05 -12.47 5.66
C ALA A 127 19.58 -12.90 5.56
N ILE A 128 18.81 -12.20 4.73
CA ILE A 128 17.38 -12.45 4.52
C ILE A 128 17.13 -12.85 3.05
N HIS A 129 16.43 -13.96 2.87
CA HIS A 129 15.75 -14.33 1.64
C HIS A 129 14.28 -13.97 1.76
N LEU A 130 13.84 -13.02 0.94
CA LEU A 130 12.44 -12.67 0.78
C LEU A 130 11.89 -13.42 -0.43
N ARG A 131 10.77 -14.12 -0.23
CA ARG A 131 10.00 -14.76 -1.29
C ARG A 131 8.59 -14.17 -1.28
N PHE A 132 8.11 -13.78 -2.45
CA PHE A 132 6.79 -13.17 -2.62
C PHE A 132 6.15 -13.70 -3.90
N ASP A 133 4.98 -14.34 -3.77
CA ASP A 133 4.22 -14.89 -4.88
C ASP A 133 3.29 -13.82 -5.47
N ILE A 134 3.52 -13.43 -6.71
CA ILE A 134 2.73 -12.38 -7.37
C ILE A 134 1.30 -12.87 -7.64
N GLY A 135 1.12 -14.14 -8.00
CA GLY A 135 -0.18 -14.70 -8.38
C GLY A 135 -1.13 -14.80 -7.18
N ALA A 136 -0.63 -15.33 -6.06
CA ALA A 136 -1.41 -15.52 -4.83
C ALA A 136 -1.63 -14.24 -4.02
N SER A 137 -0.89 -13.17 -4.31
CA SER A 137 -0.95 -11.92 -3.53
C SER A 137 -2.27 -11.14 -3.67
N SER A 138 -2.52 -10.25 -2.70
CA SER A 138 -3.64 -9.29 -2.70
C SER A 138 -3.44 -8.10 -3.66
N LEU A 139 -2.45 -8.16 -4.55
CA LEU A 139 -2.17 -7.08 -5.51
C LEU A 139 -3.29 -6.93 -6.55
N PRO A 140 -3.57 -5.72 -7.03
CA PRO A 140 -4.47 -5.52 -8.17
C PRO A 140 -3.96 -6.23 -9.43
N ASP A 141 -4.85 -6.74 -10.26
CA ASP A 141 -4.51 -7.51 -11.46
C ASP A 141 -3.60 -6.75 -12.44
N ASP A 142 -3.82 -5.43 -12.57
CA ASP A 142 -2.94 -4.54 -13.36
C ASP A 142 -1.48 -4.61 -12.93
N TYR A 143 -1.22 -4.72 -11.63
CA TYR A 143 0.13 -4.84 -11.08
C TYR A 143 0.69 -6.24 -11.35
N LYS A 144 -0.12 -7.28 -11.14
CA LYS A 144 0.28 -8.67 -11.39
C LYS A 144 0.70 -8.87 -12.84
N GLU A 145 -0.12 -8.43 -13.78
CA GLU A 145 0.18 -8.55 -15.21
C GLU A 145 1.47 -7.85 -15.60
N ARG A 146 1.67 -6.63 -15.10
CA ARG A 146 2.86 -5.86 -15.47
C ARG A 146 4.12 -6.39 -14.80
N LEU A 147 4.03 -6.90 -13.56
CA LEU A 147 5.12 -7.59 -12.89
C LEU A 147 5.50 -8.88 -13.64
N LEU A 148 4.52 -9.65 -14.12
CA LEU A 148 4.76 -10.84 -14.93
C LEU A 148 5.32 -10.52 -16.32
N LYS A 149 4.97 -9.37 -16.89
CA LYS A 149 5.54 -8.86 -18.15
C LYS A 149 6.94 -8.25 -17.95
N LEU A 150 7.36 -8.00 -16.72
CA LEU A 150 8.66 -7.42 -16.40
C LEU A 150 9.74 -8.50 -16.48
N SER A 151 10.69 -8.35 -17.40
CA SER A 151 11.87 -9.20 -17.49
C SER A 151 12.93 -8.78 -16.46
N ASP A 152 12.64 -8.99 -15.17
CA ASP A 152 13.61 -8.77 -14.08
C ASP A 152 14.22 -10.12 -13.64
N GLN A 153 15.52 -10.13 -13.36
CA GLN A 153 16.25 -11.32 -12.88
C GLN A 153 15.76 -11.82 -11.51
N ARG A 154 15.10 -10.94 -10.75
CA ARG A 154 14.55 -11.26 -9.42
C ARG A 154 13.23 -12.05 -9.50
N ILE A 155 12.61 -12.13 -10.67
CA ILE A 155 11.30 -12.76 -10.88
C ILE A 155 11.51 -14.12 -11.54
N SER A 156 11.07 -15.19 -10.88
CA SER A 156 11.04 -16.54 -11.45
C SER A 156 9.95 -16.65 -12.53
N ARG A 157 10.10 -17.62 -13.44
CA ARG A 157 9.09 -17.95 -14.46
C ARG A 157 7.74 -18.34 -13.87
N GLU A 158 7.74 -18.83 -12.63
CA GLU A 158 6.54 -19.20 -11.88
C GLU A 158 5.82 -17.98 -11.28
N GLY A 159 6.32 -16.75 -11.49
CA GLY A 159 5.69 -15.54 -10.95
C GLY A 159 6.06 -15.27 -9.49
N VAL A 160 7.19 -15.80 -9.02
CA VAL A 160 7.67 -15.61 -7.66
C VAL A 160 8.86 -14.65 -7.65
N VAL A 161 8.75 -13.58 -6.87
CA VAL A 161 9.83 -12.63 -6.60
C VAL A 161 10.73 -13.18 -5.51
N VAL A 162 12.03 -13.29 -5.79
CA VAL A 162 13.04 -13.71 -4.82
C VAL A 162 14.08 -12.60 -4.65
N ILE A 163 14.20 -12.07 -3.44
CA ILE A 163 15.14 -10.99 -3.11
C ILE A 163 16.07 -11.45 -1.99
N LYS A 164 17.39 -11.39 -2.25
CA LYS A 164 18.43 -11.65 -1.25
C LYS A 164 18.97 -10.33 -0.69
N ALA A 165 18.92 -10.15 0.61
CA ALA A 165 19.51 -9.01 1.33
C ALA A 165 20.56 -9.48 2.34
N GLN A 166 21.81 -9.05 2.13
CA GLN A 166 22.96 -9.42 2.98
C GLN A 166 23.96 -8.26 3.15
N GLN A 167 23.53 -7.02 2.93
CA GLN A 167 24.41 -5.85 2.94
C GLN A 167 24.85 -5.46 4.35
N PHE A 168 24.02 -5.73 5.36
CA PHE A 168 24.24 -5.29 6.72
C PHE A 168 24.63 -6.46 7.64
N ARG A 169 25.29 -6.13 8.75
CA ARG A 169 25.60 -7.09 9.82
C ARG A 169 24.37 -7.52 10.63
N SER A 170 23.35 -6.66 10.71
CA SER A 170 22.13 -6.92 11.48
C SER A 170 21.04 -7.52 10.60
N GLN A 171 20.34 -8.53 11.14
CA GLN A 171 19.21 -9.17 10.49
C GLN A 171 18.05 -8.20 10.24
N GLU A 172 17.74 -7.34 11.21
CA GLU A 172 16.65 -6.35 11.11
C GLU A 172 16.90 -5.39 9.94
N LYS A 173 18.13 -4.88 9.83
CA LYS A 173 18.52 -4.00 8.71
C LYS A 173 18.44 -4.71 7.35
N ASN A 174 18.79 -5.99 7.30
CA ASN A 174 18.64 -6.78 6.07
C ASN A 174 17.17 -7.06 5.74
N ARG A 175 16.31 -7.25 6.75
CA ARG A 175 14.86 -7.40 6.57
C ARG A 175 14.25 -6.13 5.99
N GLU A 176 14.56 -4.97 6.57
CA GLU A 176 14.10 -3.67 6.06
C GLU A 176 14.59 -3.44 4.63
N ALA A 177 15.87 -3.73 4.35
CA ALA A 177 16.42 -3.60 3.00
C ALA A 177 15.75 -4.52 1.98
N ALA A 178 15.34 -5.74 2.37
CA ALA A 178 14.61 -6.65 1.50
C ALA A 178 13.21 -6.12 1.17
N LEU A 179 12.49 -5.63 2.18
CA LEU A 179 11.16 -5.03 2.03
C LEU A 179 11.20 -3.77 1.15
N GLN A 180 12.20 -2.91 1.37
CA GLN A 180 12.38 -1.70 0.57
C GLN A 180 12.62 -2.03 -0.90
N ARG A 181 13.47 -3.02 -1.21
CA ARG A 181 13.69 -3.45 -2.60
C ARG A 181 12.45 -4.05 -3.25
N LEU A 182 11.64 -4.78 -2.49
CA LEU A 182 10.35 -5.28 -2.97
C LEU A 182 9.41 -4.11 -3.30
N GLN A 183 9.32 -3.13 -2.38
CA GLN A 183 8.52 -1.93 -2.57
C GLN A 183 8.96 -1.16 -3.82
N GLU A 184 10.26 -0.94 -4.00
CA GLU A 184 10.82 -0.26 -5.18
C GLU A 184 10.51 -1.01 -6.49
N LEU A 185 10.64 -2.36 -6.49
CA LEU A 185 10.31 -3.19 -7.64
C LEU A 185 8.84 -3.02 -8.05
N ILE A 186 7.92 -3.11 -7.10
CA ILE A 186 6.49 -2.99 -7.38
C ILE A 186 6.10 -1.54 -7.71
N ALA A 187 6.71 -0.55 -7.05
CA ALA A 187 6.50 0.86 -7.34
C ALA A 187 6.96 1.24 -8.76
N GLY A 188 8.05 0.63 -9.26
CA GLY A 188 8.52 0.82 -10.63
C GLY A 188 7.47 0.45 -11.69
N VAL A 189 6.57 -0.48 -11.36
CA VAL A 189 5.51 -0.97 -12.24
C VAL A 189 4.18 -0.21 -12.07
N ALA A 190 4.04 0.55 -10.97
CA ALA A 190 2.85 1.35 -10.68
C ALA A 190 2.60 2.43 -11.75
N ALA A 191 3.67 2.99 -12.33
CA ALA A 191 3.57 4.00 -13.38
C ALA A 191 3.12 3.36 -14.70
N SER A 192 1.84 3.50 -15.05
CA SER A 192 1.37 3.10 -16.38
C SER A 192 2.02 3.99 -17.44
N PRO A 193 2.70 3.41 -18.46
CA PRO A 193 3.13 4.18 -19.61
C PRO A 193 1.90 4.82 -20.26
N ARG A 194 1.97 6.12 -20.55
CA ARG A 194 0.89 6.80 -21.27
C ARG A 194 0.88 6.26 -22.71
N PRO A 195 -0.27 5.81 -23.25
CA PRO A 195 -0.33 5.32 -24.62
C PRO A 195 0.06 6.46 -25.58
N ARG A 196 1.00 6.18 -26.49
CA ARG A 196 1.39 7.16 -27.51
C ARG A 196 0.26 7.30 -28.52
N LYS A 197 -0.27 8.52 -28.66
CA LYS A 197 -1.12 8.85 -29.81
C LYS A 197 -0.21 9.03 -31.03
N PRO A 198 -0.43 8.32 -32.15
CA PRO A 198 0.39 8.48 -33.34
C PRO A 198 0.30 9.93 -33.81
N THR A 199 1.45 10.54 -34.11
CA THR A 199 1.52 11.90 -34.61
C THR A 199 1.02 11.93 -36.05
N ARG A 200 0.10 12.84 -36.37
CA ARG A 200 -0.30 13.08 -37.77
C ARG A 200 0.90 13.60 -38.58
N PRO A 201 1.01 13.29 -39.89
CA PRO A 201 2.03 13.87 -40.76
C PRO A 201 2.02 15.40 -40.68
N THR A 202 3.20 16.00 -40.57
CA THR A 202 3.33 17.46 -40.42
C THR A 202 2.83 18.19 -41.66
N ARG A 203 2.36 19.44 -41.49
CA ARG A 203 1.87 20.27 -42.61
C ARG A 203 2.96 20.50 -43.67
N SER A 204 4.21 20.64 -43.26
CA SER A 204 5.36 20.78 -44.18
C SER A 204 5.61 19.51 -44.99
N SER A 205 5.48 18.32 -44.38
CA SER A 205 5.56 17.04 -45.08
C SER A 205 4.45 16.89 -46.13
N GLN A 206 3.22 17.27 -45.77
CA GLN A 206 2.09 17.26 -46.71
C GLN A 206 2.30 18.22 -47.89
N LYS A 207 2.79 19.44 -47.63
CA LYS A 207 3.10 20.43 -48.67
C LYS A 207 4.23 19.95 -49.59
N LYS A 208 5.35 19.49 -49.02
CA LYS A 208 6.48 18.93 -49.80
C LYS A 208 6.04 17.77 -50.68
N ARG A 209 5.16 16.88 -50.19
CA ARG A 209 4.60 15.78 -51.00
C ARG A 209 3.83 16.29 -52.22
N LEU A 210 2.98 17.32 -52.04
CA LEU A 210 2.23 17.93 -53.13
C LEU A 210 3.17 18.61 -54.14
N ASP A 211 4.13 19.41 -53.65
CA ASP A 211 5.10 20.12 -54.50
C ASP A 211 5.96 19.13 -55.29
N SER A 212 6.46 18.06 -54.66
CA SER A 212 7.19 16.99 -55.32
C SER A 212 6.35 16.25 -56.36
N LYS A 213 5.04 16.07 -56.11
CA LYS A 213 4.11 15.45 -57.06
C LYS A 213 3.91 16.33 -58.30
N SER A 214 3.73 17.64 -58.12
CA SER A 214 3.62 18.59 -59.23
C SER A 214 4.90 18.63 -60.07
N LYS A 215 6.07 18.81 -59.44
CA LYS A 215 7.36 18.83 -60.14
C LYS A 215 7.61 17.56 -60.95
N ARG A 216 7.27 16.38 -60.41
CA ARG A 216 7.39 15.12 -61.15
C ARG A 216 6.42 15.05 -62.34
N GLY A 217 5.22 15.61 -62.22
CA GLY A 217 4.25 15.69 -63.30
C GLY A 217 4.77 16.52 -64.47
N GLU A 218 5.29 17.72 -64.18
CA GLU A 218 5.92 18.61 -65.16
C GLU A 218 7.10 17.94 -65.86
N ILE A 219 8.01 17.33 -65.10
CA ILE A 219 9.16 16.59 -65.66
C ILE A 219 8.70 15.44 -66.58
N LYS A 220 7.62 14.73 -66.23
CA LYS A 220 7.07 13.66 -67.07
C LYS A 220 6.42 14.19 -68.35
N ALA A 221 5.71 15.32 -68.28
CA ALA A 221 5.09 15.95 -69.44
C ALA A 221 6.14 16.40 -70.46
N LEU A 222 7.23 17.02 -69.99
CA LEU A 222 8.37 17.43 -70.83
C LEU A 222 9.12 16.25 -71.47
N ARG A 223 8.99 15.04 -70.91
CA ARG A 223 9.55 13.80 -71.48
C ARG A 223 8.56 13.07 -72.39
N GLY A 224 7.33 13.58 -72.54
CA GLY A 224 6.34 13.05 -73.46
C GLY A 224 6.79 13.19 -74.90
N ARG A 225 6.25 12.34 -75.78
CA ARG A 225 6.59 12.36 -77.21
C ARG A 225 6.13 13.70 -77.81
N VAL A 226 7.07 14.47 -78.36
CA VAL A 226 6.75 15.69 -79.11
C VAL A 226 6.10 15.23 -80.42
N ILE A 227 4.89 15.70 -80.67
CA ILE A 227 4.16 15.47 -81.92
C ILE A 227 4.31 16.78 -82.69
N ASP A 228 5.10 16.73 -83.78
CA ASP A 228 5.14 17.80 -84.81
C ASP A 228 3.85 17.77 -85.64
#